data_AF-A0A8K0CN55-F1
#
_entry.id   AF-A0A8K0CN55-F1
#
_cell.length_a   1.000
_cell.length_b   1.000
_cell.length_c   1.000
_cell.angle_alpha   90.00
_cell.angle_beta   90.00
_cell.angle_gamma   90.00
#
_symmetry.space_group_name_H-M   'P 1'
#
loop_
_entity.id
_entity.type
_entity.pdbx_description
1 polymer ?
#
loop_
_entity_poly.entity_id
_entity_poly.type
_entity_poly.pdbx_seq_one_letter_code
_entity_poly.pdbx_strand_id
1 'polypeptide(L)'
;MNFSQNFIEAKKRKIVNCELLKYQCDYVHTEIKKFSLHYCILQEHNNANNDVNKLLNLLKEQLTENSISLIEQATRTQSKSHLWYELRYGRITASKAYEVSRCKTTDGSLVAAIMGAETPDTKAMKRGRILETSVLKTVETKLKKKIKSSGLFLSKEYPMIAATPDGIMKNAVVEIKCPTSDTTKENYIKNVEITAKYLAQVQL
;
A
#
# COMPACT_ATOMS: atom_id res chain seq x y z
N MET A 1 36.19 7.67 -10.46
CA MET A 1 34.93 8.09 -11.09
C MET A 1 34.04 8.66 -9.99
N ASN A 2 33.60 9.92 -10.09
CA ASN A 2 32.80 10.56 -9.04
C ASN A 2 31.30 10.41 -9.36
N PHE A 3 30.55 9.70 -8.52
CA PHE A 3 29.12 9.43 -8.75
C PHE A 3 28.27 10.70 -8.83
N SER A 4 28.62 11.77 -8.09
CA SER A 4 27.87 13.03 -8.18
C SER A 4 28.06 13.75 -9.52
N GLN A 5 29.25 13.65 -10.13
CA GLN A 5 29.49 14.15 -11.49
C GLN A 5 28.66 13.40 -12.54
N ASN A 6 28.41 12.11 -12.35
CA ASN A 6 27.58 11.33 -13.27
C ASN A 6 26.13 11.85 -13.32
N PHE A 7 25.56 12.28 -12.19
CA PHE A 7 24.22 12.88 -12.15
C PHE A 7 24.18 14.26 -12.84
N ILE A 8 25.19 15.09 -12.62
CA ILE A 8 25.32 16.39 -13.29
C ILE A 8 25.39 16.18 -14.81
N GLU A 9 26.21 15.23 -15.27
CA GLU A 9 26.36 14.93 -16.69
C GLU A 9 25.08 14.35 -17.29
N ALA A 10 24.39 13.45 -16.58
CA ALA A 10 23.11 12.91 -17.01
C ALA A 10 22.04 14.02 -17.19
N LYS A 11 22.01 15.01 -16.28
CA LYS A 11 21.12 16.18 -16.39
C LYS A 11 21.50 17.07 -17.57
N LYS A 12 22.79 17.36 -17.78
CA LYS A 12 23.27 18.12 -18.95
C LYS A 12 22.84 17.47 -20.26
N ARG A 13 22.87 16.14 -20.33
CA ARG A 13 22.44 15.34 -21.48
C ARG A 13 20.93 15.14 -21.59
N LYS A 14 20.14 15.74 -20.69
CA LYS A 14 18.67 15.60 -20.63
C LYS A 14 18.22 14.13 -20.56
N ILE A 15 19.00 13.28 -19.87
CA ILE A 15 18.61 11.89 -19.64
C ILE A 15 17.41 11.92 -18.69
N VAL A 16 16.25 11.50 -19.19
CA VAL A 16 15.00 11.45 -18.40
C VAL A 16 14.64 10.04 -17.95
N ASN A 17 15.17 9.01 -18.62
CA ASN A 17 14.88 7.60 -18.34
C ASN A 17 16.07 6.93 -17.62
N CYS A 18 16.37 7.39 -16.40
CA CYS A 18 17.38 6.78 -15.54
C CYS A 18 16.78 6.51 -14.17
N GLU A 19 16.85 5.25 -13.71
CA GLU A 19 16.30 4.86 -12.41
C GLU A 19 16.94 5.62 -11.26
N LEU A 20 18.26 5.84 -11.29
CA LEU A 20 18.97 6.54 -10.22
C LEU A 20 18.63 8.03 -10.14
N LEU A 21 18.24 8.65 -11.27
CA LEU A 21 17.83 10.07 -11.26
C LEU A 21 16.53 10.28 -10.48
N LYS A 22 15.66 9.26 -10.37
CA LYS A 22 14.38 9.35 -9.65
C LYS A 22 14.54 9.61 -8.15
N TYR A 23 15.70 9.25 -7.60
CA TYR A 23 16.01 9.39 -6.17
C TYR A 23 16.80 10.67 -5.85
N GLN A 24 16.96 11.58 -6.82
CA GLN A 24 17.57 12.89 -6.59
C GLN A 24 16.52 13.88 -6.05
N CYS A 25 16.93 14.77 -5.14
CA CYS A 25 16.02 15.73 -4.50
C CYS A 25 15.38 16.72 -5.49
N ASP A 26 16.03 17.03 -6.60
CA ASP A 26 15.52 17.92 -7.64
C ASP A 26 14.77 17.18 -8.76
N TYR A 27 14.58 15.86 -8.64
CA TYR A 27 13.76 15.10 -9.57
C TYR A 27 12.28 15.39 -9.33
N VAL A 28 11.54 15.69 -10.39
CA VAL A 28 10.10 15.94 -10.32
C VAL A 28 9.35 14.72 -10.84
N HIS A 29 8.73 13.97 -9.93
CA HIS A 29 7.80 12.93 -10.36
C HIS A 29 6.51 13.55 -10.90
N THR A 30 6.08 13.09 -12.07
CA THR A 30 4.78 13.45 -12.62
C THR A 30 3.67 12.62 -11.98
N GLU A 31 2.46 13.17 -12.02
CA GLU A 31 1.21 12.46 -11.68
C GLU A 31 1.15 11.92 -10.24
N ILE A 32 1.07 10.59 -10.11
CA ILE A 32 0.72 9.88 -8.89
C ILE A 32 1.97 9.40 -8.13
N LYS A 33 3.10 9.20 -8.82
CA LYS A 33 4.35 8.72 -8.21
C LYS A 33 4.95 9.68 -7.19
N LYS A 34 4.61 10.97 -7.27
CA LYS A 34 5.01 11.94 -6.24
C LYS A 34 4.43 11.62 -4.85
N PHE A 35 3.44 10.72 -4.76
CA PHE A 35 2.89 10.25 -3.48
C PHE A 35 3.62 9.00 -2.96
N SER A 36 4.69 8.53 -3.61
CA SER A 36 5.57 7.50 -3.04
C SER A 36 6.18 8.02 -1.74
N LEU A 37 6.16 7.21 -0.67
CA LEU A 37 6.56 7.68 0.65
C LEU A 37 8.03 8.13 0.67
N HIS A 38 8.92 7.41 -0.01
CA HIS A 38 10.32 7.79 -0.10
C HIS A 38 10.51 9.14 -0.79
N TYR A 39 9.73 9.43 -1.84
CA TYR A 39 9.82 10.70 -2.55
C TYR A 39 9.35 11.85 -1.66
N CYS A 40 8.19 11.68 -1.03
CA CYS A 40 7.65 12.59 -0.03
C CYS A 40 8.68 12.91 1.08
N ILE A 41 9.35 11.88 1.61
CA ILE A 41 10.41 12.04 2.61
C ILE A 41 11.59 12.84 2.03
N LEU A 42 12.06 12.50 0.83
CA LEU A 42 13.19 13.18 0.19
C LEU A 42 12.89 14.67 -0.09
N GLN A 43 11.66 15.02 -0.43
CA GLN A 43 11.27 16.42 -0.64
C GLN A 43 11.17 17.19 0.68
N GLU A 44 10.58 16.57 1.71
CA GLU A 44 10.24 17.28 2.95
C GLU A 44 11.28 17.13 4.06
N HIS A 45 12.35 16.34 3.89
CA HIS A 45 13.31 16.07 4.98
C HIS A 45 13.89 17.33 5.61
N ASN A 46 14.26 18.33 4.81
CA ASN A 46 14.78 19.61 5.28
C ASN A 46 13.71 20.41 6.03
N ASN A 47 12.48 20.44 5.49
CA ASN A 47 11.36 21.15 6.10
C ASN A 47 10.94 20.50 7.42
N ALA A 48 10.96 19.17 7.49
CA ALA A 48 10.65 18.38 8.66
C ALA A 48 11.71 18.53 9.77
N ASN A 49 12.98 18.83 9.42
CA ASN A 49 14.07 18.98 10.38
C ASN A 49 14.19 17.80 11.36
N ASN A 50 14.14 16.58 10.83
CA ASN A 50 14.14 15.31 11.58
C ASN A 50 12.94 15.09 12.54
N ASP A 51 11.92 15.94 12.51
CA ASP A 51 10.68 15.74 13.27
C ASP A 51 9.67 14.93 12.44
N VAL A 52 9.37 13.72 12.91
CA VAL A 52 8.42 12.80 12.25
C VAL A 52 7.00 13.35 12.27
N ASN A 53 6.56 14.01 13.33
CA ASN A 53 5.21 14.58 13.38
C ASN A 53 5.09 15.74 12.39
N LYS A 54 6.13 16.57 12.30
CA LYS A 54 6.19 17.64 11.30
C LYS A 54 6.15 17.08 9.88
N LEU A 55 6.93 16.03 9.61
CA LEU A 55 6.88 15.32 8.33
C LEU A 55 5.47 14.82 8.01
N LEU A 56 4.82 14.11 8.95
CA LEU A 56 3.48 13.57 8.73
C LEU A 56 2.45 14.67 8.45
N ASN A 57 2.55 15.82 9.13
CA ASN A 57 1.69 16.97 8.86
C ASN A 57 1.91 17.53 7.44
N LEU A 58 3.16 17.69 7.00
CA LEU A 58 3.48 18.12 5.63
C LEU A 58 2.89 17.15 4.59
N LEU A 59 3.00 15.84 4.83
CA LEU A 59 2.44 14.83 3.91
C LEU A 59 0.91 14.86 3.89
N LYS A 60 0.28 15.09 5.04
CA LYS A 60 -1.17 15.24 5.17
C LYS A 60 -1.69 16.45 4.39
N GLU A 61 -0.97 17.57 4.42
CA GLU A 61 -1.33 18.78 3.66
C GLU A 61 -1.24 18.56 2.14
N GLN A 62 -0.32 17.72 1.68
CA GLN A 62 -0.17 17.38 0.26
C GLN A 62 -1.23 16.38 -0.24
N LEU A 63 -1.81 15.57 0.66
CA LEU A 63 -2.80 14.55 0.34
C LEU A 63 -4.22 15.12 0.29
N THR A 64 -4.70 15.37 -0.92
CA THR A 64 -6.10 15.79 -1.15
C THR A 64 -7.00 14.59 -1.47
N GLU A 65 -8.31 14.74 -1.25
CA GLU A 65 -9.30 13.71 -1.64
C GLU A 65 -9.21 13.35 -3.13
N ASN A 66 -8.98 14.37 -3.98
CA ASN A 66 -8.80 14.17 -5.41
C ASN A 66 -7.55 13.32 -5.70
N SER A 67 -6.44 13.61 -5.03
CA SER A 67 -5.20 12.83 -5.18
C SER A 67 -5.40 11.37 -4.74
N ILE A 68 -6.09 11.14 -3.62
CA ILE A 68 -6.41 9.80 -3.13
C ILE A 68 -7.30 9.05 -4.13
N SER A 69 -8.31 9.72 -4.69
CA SER A 69 -9.16 9.13 -5.72
C SER A 69 -8.39 8.77 -6.99
N LEU A 70 -7.45 9.61 -7.44
CA LEU A 70 -6.60 9.32 -8.59
C LEU A 70 -5.66 8.14 -8.32
N ILE A 71 -5.06 8.07 -7.12
CA ILE A 71 -4.24 6.94 -6.69
C ILE A 71 -5.03 5.64 -6.75
N GLU A 72 -6.23 5.62 -6.16
CA GLU A 72 -7.12 4.47 -6.16
C GLU A 72 -7.38 4.01 -7.60
N GLN A 73 -7.84 4.91 -8.46
CA GLN A 73 -8.18 4.62 -9.85
C GLN A 73 -7.00 4.04 -10.63
N ALA A 74 -5.81 4.64 -10.51
CA ALA A 74 -4.61 4.21 -11.21
C ALA A 74 -4.03 2.88 -10.70
N THR A 75 -4.48 2.42 -9.52
CA THR A 75 -3.95 1.23 -8.87
C THR A 75 -4.98 0.11 -8.70
N ARG A 76 -6.15 0.20 -9.35
CA ARG A 76 -7.20 -0.85 -9.36
C ARG A 76 -6.77 -2.20 -9.90
N THR A 77 -5.69 -2.28 -10.66
CA THR A 77 -5.11 -3.55 -11.11
C THR A 77 -4.21 -4.20 -10.05
N GLN A 78 -4.05 -3.55 -8.90
CA GLN A 78 -3.44 -4.04 -7.66
C GLN A 78 -2.09 -4.72 -7.91
N SER A 79 -1.99 -6.04 -7.67
CA SER A 79 -0.78 -6.84 -7.81
C SER A 79 -0.17 -6.87 -9.22
N LYS A 80 -0.90 -6.42 -10.25
CA LYS A 80 -0.40 -6.24 -11.61
C LYS A 80 0.13 -4.82 -11.89
N SER A 81 0.00 -3.89 -10.93
CA SER A 81 0.44 -2.50 -11.06
C SER A 81 1.74 -2.29 -10.30
N HIS A 82 2.80 -1.92 -11.01
CA HIS A 82 4.05 -1.49 -10.36
C HIS A 82 3.84 -0.26 -9.48
N LEU A 83 2.96 0.67 -9.89
CA LEU A 83 2.59 1.86 -9.12
C LEU A 83 1.96 1.49 -7.76
N TRP A 84 1.18 0.41 -7.72
CA TRP A 84 0.56 -0.06 -6.47
C TRP A 84 1.61 -0.55 -5.46
N TYR A 85 2.65 -1.27 -5.89
CA TYR A 85 3.76 -1.66 -5.00
C TYR A 85 4.57 -0.45 -4.54
N GLU A 86 4.94 0.41 -5.50
CA GLU A 86 5.69 1.64 -5.28
C GLU A 86 5.07 2.54 -4.20
N LEU A 87 3.75 2.75 -4.25
CA LEU A 87 3.03 3.54 -3.26
C LEU A 87 2.84 2.82 -1.92
N ARG A 88 3.01 1.50 -1.85
CA ARG A 88 2.94 0.73 -0.60
C ARG A 88 4.26 0.68 0.14
N TYR A 89 5.40 0.87 -0.53
CA TYR A 89 6.71 0.81 0.10
C TYR A 89 6.87 1.85 1.21
N GLY A 90 7.34 1.38 2.36
CA GLY A 90 7.49 2.18 3.58
C GLY A 90 6.19 2.47 4.32
N ARG A 91 5.02 2.08 3.78
CA ARG A 91 3.72 2.29 4.42
C ARG A 91 3.26 1.06 5.20
N ILE A 92 2.60 1.32 6.32
CA ILE A 92 1.87 0.30 7.08
C ILE A 92 0.61 -0.02 6.29
N THR A 93 0.53 -1.24 5.77
CA THR A 93 -0.65 -1.69 5.04
C THR A 93 -1.63 -2.42 5.94
N ALA A 94 -2.92 -2.41 5.59
CA ALA A 94 -3.99 -3.13 6.32
C ALA A 94 -3.59 -4.56 6.73
N SER A 95 -3.00 -5.32 5.81
CA SER A 95 -2.58 -6.71 6.06
C SER A 95 -1.38 -6.88 6.99
N LYS A 96 -0.76 -5.78 7.43
CA LYS A 96 0.37 -5.73 8.38
C LYS A 96 0.06 -4.95 9.65
N ALA A 97 -1.10 -4.28 9.73
CA ALA A 97 -1.44 -3.40 10.85
C ALA A 97 -1.47 -4.14 12.19
N TYR A 98 -2.00 -5.36 12.22
CA TYR A 98 -2.01 -6.18 13.42
C TYR A 98 -0.60 -6.52 13.90
N GLU A 99 0.27 -6.98 13.00
CA GLU A 99 1.67 -7.28 13.32
C GLU A 99 2.40 -6.03 13.84
N VAL A 100 2.20 -4.87 13.19
CA VAL A 100 2.80 -3.58 13.63
C VAL A 100 2.33 -3.19 15.02
N SER A 101 1.03 -3.31 15.31
CA SER A 101 0.47 -2.95 16.64
C SER A 101 1.04 -3.77 17.80
N ARG A 102 1.62 -4.94 17.51
CA ARG A 102 2.20 -5.86 18.48
C ARG A 102 3.73 -5.92 18.44
N CYS A 103 4.35 -5.29 17.43
CA CYS A 103 5.78 -5.34 17.24
C CYS A 103 6.47 -4.47 18.31
N LYS A 104 7.46 -5.05 18.99
CA LYS A 104 8.29 -4.34 19.97
C LYS A 104 9.73 -4.16 19.50
N THR A 105 10.09 -4.78 18.37
CA THR A 105 11.43 -4.68 17.79
C THR A 105 11.44 -3.62 16.71
N THR A 106 12.52 -2.86 16.65
CA THR A 106 12.78 -1.84 15.64
C THR A 106 13.52 -2.39 14.42
N ASP A 107 13.95 -3.64 14.50
CA ASP A 107 14.61 -4.43 13.47
C ASP A 107 13.87 -5.75 13.23
N GLY A 108 14.06 -6.33 12.05
CA GLY A 108 13.56 -7.66 11.71
C GLY A 108 12.65 -7.73 10.47
N SER A 109 12.01 -8.90 10.32
CA SER A 109 11.27 -9.27 9.11
C SER A 109 10.05 -8.41 8.82
N LEU A 110 9.42 -7.84 9.85
CA LEU A 110 8.29 -6.92 9.68
C LEU A 110 8.73 -5.61 9.04
N VAL A 111 9.81 -5.01 9.54
CA VAL A 111 10.39 -3.79 8.95
C VAL A 111 10.84 -4.07 7.52
N ALA A 112 11.54 -5.18 7.28
CA ALA A 112 11.92 -5.59 5.93
C ALA A 112 10.70 -5.70 5.00
N ALA A 113 9.61 -6.33 5.45
CA ALA A 113 8.38 -6.45 4.66
C ALA A 113 7.70 -5.10 4.38
N ILE A 114 7.69 -4.17 5.34
CA ILE A 114 7.18 -2.80 5.15
C ILE A 114 8.04 -2.04 4.13
N MET A 115 9.36 -2.25 4.17
CA MET A 115 10.33 -1.67 3.24
C MET A 115 10.33 -2.34 1.85
N GLY A 116 9.47 -3.34 1.62
CA GLY A 116 9.28 -3.95 0.30
C GLY A 116 10.09 -5.21 0.05
N ALA A 117 10.66 -5.84 1.08
CA ALA A 117 11.30 -7.15 0.92
C ALA A 117 10.30 -8.17 0.36
N GLU A 118 10.72 -8.92 -0.66
CA GLU A 118 9.88 -9.93 -1.28
C GLU A 118 9.47 -11.02 -0.28
N THR A 119 8.18 -11.30 -0.24
CA THR A 119 7.65 -12.43 0.51
C THR A 119 7.39 -13.59 -0.44
N PRO A 120 7.96 -14.78 -0.20
CA PRO A 120 7.71 -15.95 -1.01
C PRO A 120 6.23 -16.27 -1.13
N ASP A 121 5.84 -16.59 -2.35
CA ASP A 121 4.45 -16.73 -2.73
C ASP A 121 3.90 -18.11 -2.31
N THR A 122 3.07 -18.13 -1.27
CA THR A 122 2.58 -19.38 -0.67
C THR A 122 1.45 -20.03 -1.49
N LYS A 123 1.23 -21.34 -1.31
CA LYS A 123 0.08 -22.05 -1.91
C LYS A 123 -1.26 -21.39 -1.56
N ALA A 124 -1.41 -20.91 -0.32
CA ALA A 124 -2.61 -20.22 0.14
C ALA A 124 -2.82 -18.87 -0.59
N MET A 125 -1.74 -18.09 -0.79
CA MET A 125 -1.80 -16.82 -1.53
C MET A 125 -2.19 -17.05 -2.99
N LYS A 126 -1.60 -18.06 -3.65
CA LYS A 126 -1.96 -18.44 -5.03
C LYS A 126 -3.42 -18.83 -5.14
N ARG A 127 -3.92 -19.67 -4.23
CA ARG A 127 -5.34 -20.04 -4.16
C ARG A 127 -6.24 -18.82 -4.02
N GLY A 128 -5.91 -17.91 -3.10
CA GLY A 128 -6.63 -16.66 -2.89
C GLY A 128 -6.81 -15.87 -4.19
N ARG A 129 -5.71 -15.56 -4.87
CA ARG A 129 -5.75 -14.78 -6.12
C ARG A 129 -6.54 -15.44 -7.25
N ILE A 130 -6.52 -16.78 -7.33
CA ILE A 130 -7.30 -17.51 -8.34
C ILE A 130 -8.80 -17.44 -8.04
N LEU A 131 -9.19 -17.54 -6.77
CA LEU A 131 -10.59 -17.67 -6.37
C LEU A 131 -11.29 -16.34 -6.10
N GLU A 132 -10.57 -15.30 -5.72
CA GLU A 132 -11.10 -14.01 -5.24
C GLU A 132 -12.18 -13.44 -6.17
N THR A 133 -11.90 -13.36 -7.48
CA THR A 133 -12.86 -12.85 -8.46
C THR A 133 -14.15 -13.68 -8.52
N SER A 134 -14.05 -15.01 -8.40
CA SER A 134 -15.22 -15.90 -8.41
C SER A 134 -16.04 -15.77 -7.12
N VAL A 135 -15.35 -15.63 -5.98
CA VAL A 135 -15.99 -15.40 -4.68
C VAL A 135 -16.73 -14.06 -4.67
N LEU A 136 -16.10 -12.98 -5.14
CA LEU A 136 -16.73 -11.65 -5.24
C LEU A 136 -18.02 -11.70 -6.07
N LYS A 137 -18.00 -12.36 -7.24
CA LYS A 137 -19.21 -12.54 -8.07
C LYS A 137 -20.32 -13.31 -7.35
N THR A 138 -19.94 -14.34 -6.60
CA THR A 138 -20.88 -15.14 -5.80
C THR A 138 -21.50 -14.29 -4.69
N VAL A 139 -20.69 -13.49 -3.99
CA VAL A 139 -21.17 -12.58 -2.94
C VAL A 139 -22.09 -11.50 -3.53
N GLU A 140 -21.71 -10.88 -4.65
CA GLU A 140 -22.54 -9.89 -5.36
C GLU A 140 -23.91 -10.46 -5.72
N THR A 141 -23.95 -11.70 -6.22
CA THR A 141 -25.18 -12.41 -6.58
C THR A 141 -26.05 -12.71 -5.36
N LYS A 142 -25.44 -13.25 -4.29
CA LYS A 142 -26.16 -13.59 -3.05
C LYS A 142 -26.73 -12.37 -2.33
N LEU A 143 -25.96 -11.28 -2.29
CA LEU A 143 -26.37 -10.03 -1.64
C LEU A 143 -27.27 -9.16 -2.53
N LYS A 144 -27.38 -9.46 -3.84
CA LYS A 144 -28.04 -8.62 -4.85
C LYS A 144 -27.53 -7.16 -4.79
N LYS A 145 -26.23 -6.99 -4.55
CA LYS A 145 -25.58 -5.69 -4.42
C LYS A 145 -24.28 -5.70 -5.20
N LYS A 146 -24.09 -4.70 -6.05
CA LYS A 146 -22.88 -4.53 -6.85
C LYS A 146 -21.66 -4.29 -5.97
N ILE A 147 -20.59 -5.03 -6.24
CA ILE A 147 -19.28 -4.84 -5.58
C ILE A 147 -18.32 -4.28 -6.62
N LYS A 148 -17.72 -3.13 -6.31
CA LYS A 148 -16.72 -2.51 -7.18
C LYS A 148 -15.34 -3.04 -6.79
N SER A 149 -14.49 -3.30 -7.78
CA SER A 149 -13.05 -3.45 -7.53
C SER A 149 -12.47 -2.15 -6.97
N SER A 150 -11.34 -2.26 -6.27
CA SER A 150 -10.69 -1.12 -5.65
C SER A 150 -9.18 -1.14 -5.83
N GLY A 151 -8.57 0.05 -5.85
CA GLY A 151 -7.14 0.23 -5.79
C GLY A 151 -6.63 0.56 -4.39
N LEU A 152 -5.48 1.21 -4.32
CA LEU A 152 -4.86 1.66 -3.09
C LEU A 152 -5.54 2.95 -2.59
N PHE A 153 -5.88 2.97 -1.31
CA PHE A 153 -6.25 4.16 -0.57
C PHE A 153 -5.10 4.53 0.36
N LEU A 154 -4.69 5.79 0.34
CA LEU A 154 -3.80 6.34 1.35
C LEU A 154 -4.66 7.04 2.41
N SER A 155 -4.34 6.83 3.69
CA SER A 155 -5.02 7.57 4.75
C SER A 155 -4.53 9.02 4.73
N LYS A 156 -5.48 9.94 4.57
CA LYS A 156 -5.19 11.38 4.62
C LYS A 156 -4.72 11.80 6.01
N GLU A 157 -5.38 11.27 7.04
CA GLU A 157 -5.05 11.60 8.42
C GLU A 157 -3.72 11.00 8.87
N TYR A 158 -3.42 9.80 8.37
CA TYR A 158 -2.19 9.07 8.65
C TYR A 158 -1.49 8.65 7.34
N PRO A 159 -0.73 9.55 6.68
CA PRO A 159 -0.12 9.30 5.36
C PRO A 159 0.81 8.09 5.25
N MET A 160 1.28 7.58 6.40
CA MET A 160 2.06 6.35 6.51
C MET A 160 1.21 5.07 6.44
N ILE A 161 -0.12 5.19 6.41
CA ILE A 161 -1.07 4.07 6.37
C ILE A 161 -1.71 3.97 4.98
N ALA A 162 -1.86 2.74 4.49
CA ALA A 162 -2.55 2.47 3.24
C ALA A 162 -3.37 1.16 3.26
N ALA A 163 -4.43 1.09 2.47
CA ALA A 163 -5.28 -0.09 2.37
C ALA A 163 -5.71 -0.35 0.92
N THR A 164 -5.99 -1.60 0.59
CA THR A 164 -6.60 -2.01 -0.68
C THR A 164 -7.68 -3.03 -0.35
N PRO A 165 -8.94 -2.62 -0.26
CA PRO A 165 -10.06 -3.56 -0.10
C PRO A 165 -10.19 -4.51 -1.30
N ASP A 166 -10.60 -5.75 -1.06
CA ASP A 166 -10.89 -6.68 -2.16
C ASP A 166 -12.14 -6.26 -2.94
N GLY A 167 -13.05 -5.54 -2.29
CA GLY A 167 -14.18 -4.88 -2.94
C GLY A 167 -14.79 -3.75 -2.12
N ILE A 168 -15.52 -2.87 -2.79
CA ILE A 168 -16.21 -1.73 -2.17
C ILE A 168 -17.69 -1.71 -2.57
N MET A 169 -18.53 -1.48 -1.59
CA MET A 169 -19.97 -1.26 -1.70
C MET A 169 -20.33 0.12 -1.15
N LYS A 170 -21.57 0.58 -1.35
CA LYS A 170 -22.02 1.92 -0.89
C LYS A 170 -21.76 2.17 0.61
N ASN A 171 -21.97 1.16 1.44
CA ASN A 171 -21.92 1.27 2.91
C ASN A 171 -21.00 0.21 3.56
N ALA A 172 -20.13 -0.44 2.79
CA ALA A 172 -19.28 -1.51 3.30
C ALA A 172 -18.04 -1.72 2.43
N VAL A 173 -16.97 -2.18 3.06
CA VAL A 173 -15.81 -2.78 2.39
C VAL A 173 -15.93 -4.30 2.44
N VAL A 174 -15.31 -4.98 1.48
CA VAL A 174 -15.29 -6.43 1.36
C VAL A 174 -13.86 -6.89 1.45
N GLU A 175 -13.62 -7.84 2.36
CA GLU A 175 -12.35 -8.58 2.51
C GLU A 175 -12.67 -10.07 2.30
N ILE A 176 -11.99 -10.69 1.35
CA ILE A 176 -12.19 -12.07 0.93
C ILE A 176 -11.03 -12.93 1.40
N LYS A 177 -11.36 -14.01 2.11
CA LYS A 177 -10.39 -15.05 2.47
C LYS A 177 -10.84 -16.38 1.88
N CYS A 178 -9.90 -17.07 1.25
CA CYS A 178 -10.12 -18.37 0.61
C CYS A 178 -9.35 -19.47 1.34
N PRO A 179 -9.79 -19.90 2.55
CA PRO A 179 -9.11 -20.94 3.31
C PRO A 179 -8.99 -22.25 2.53
N THR A 180 -8.00 -23.06 2.89
CA THR A 180 -7.72 -24.37 2.27
C THR A 180 -8.43 -25.52 2.98
N SER A 181 -8.90 -25.29 4.21
CA SER A 181 -9.60 -26.25 5.07
C SER A 181 -10.45 -25.54 6.13
N ASP A 182 -11.37 -26.24 6.77
CA ASP A 182 -12.16 -25.69 7.89
C ASP A 182 -11.27 -25.25 9.06
N THR A 183 -10.19 -25.99 9.35
CA THR A 183 -9.21 -25.58 10.37
C THR A 183 -8.57 -24.24 10.04
N THR A 184 -8.22 -23.99 8.76
CA THR A 184 -7.64 -22.70 8.37
C THR A 184 -8.67 -21.58 8.33
N LYS A 185 -9.97 -21.89 8.15
CA LYS A 185 -11.07 -20.92 8.24
C LYS A 185 -11.13 -20.27 9.63
N GLU A 186 -10.91 -21.06 10.68
CA GLU A 186 -10.90 -20.59 12.08
C GLU A 186 -9.84 -19.52 12.38
N ASN A 187 -8.79 -19.42 11.56
CA ASN A 187 -7.83 -18.31 11.68
C ASN A 187 -8.44 -16.95 11.33
N TYR A 188 -9.46 -16.94 10.46
CA TYR A 188 -10.11 -15.74 9.95
C TYR A 188 -11.38 -15.40 10.74
N ILE A 189 -12.22 -16.41 10.96
CA ILE A 189 -13.50 -16.29 11.67
C ILE A 189 -13.56 -17.42 12.68
N LYS A 190 -13.66 -17.09 13.97
CA LYS A 190 -13.75 -18.03 15.08
C LYS A 190 -15.00 -17.73 15.90
N ASN A 191 -15.82 -18.75 16.19
CA ASN A 191 -17.09 -18.58 16.90
C ASN A 191 -18.01 -17.51 16.28
N VAL A 192 -18.04 -17.43 14.94
CA VAL A 192 -18.83 -16.43 14.17
C VAL A 192 -18.28 -14.99 14.27
N GLU A 193 -17.17 -14.77 14.97
CA GLU A 193 -16.51 -13.47 15.08
C GLU A 193 -15.24 -13.39 14.23
N ILE A 194 -14.94 -12.21 13.68
CA ILE A 194 -13.68 -11.96 12.97
C ILE A 194 -12.54 -11.95 14.00
N THR A 195 -11.47 -12.71 13.76
CA THR A 195 -10.35 -12.73 14.69
C THR A 195 -9.64 -11.37 14.73
N ALA A 196 -9.00 -11.03 15.86
CA ALA A 196 -8.39 -9.71 16.08
C ALA A 196 -7.43 -9.27 14.94
N LYS A 197 -6.71 -10.21 14.34
CA LYS A 197 -5.83 -9.94 13.19
C LYS A 197 -6.59 -9.39 11.98
N TYR A 198 -7.66 -10.06 11.59
CA TYR A 198 -8.43 -9.68 10.42
C TYR A 198 -9.41 -8.54 10.72
N LEU A 199 -9.82 -8.38 11.99
CA LEU A 199 -10.56 -7.20 12.41
C LEU A 199 -9.69 -5.93 12.26
N ALA A 200 -8.44 -5.97 12.71
CA ALA A 200 -7.50 -4.87 12.49
C ALA A 200 -7.25 -4.59 11.01
N GLN A 201 -7.26 -5.62 10.15
CA GLN A 201 -7.14 -5.44 8.70
C GLN A 201 -8.38 -4.72 8.10
N VAL A 202 -9.58 -5.06 8.55
CA VAL A 202 -10.85 -4.51 8.00
C VAL A 202 -11.17 -3.11 8.55
N GLN A 203 -10.70 -2.78 9.75
CA GLN A 203 -10.91 -1.47 10.40
C GLN A 203 -9.95 -0.38 9.90
N LEU A 204 -8.88 -0.75 9.19
CA LEU A 204 -7.90 0.17 8.64
C LEU A 204 -8.31 0.71 7.27
#